data_AF-A0A2X3GXR9-F1
#
_entry.id   AF-A0A2X3GXR9-F1
#
_cell.length_a   1.000
_cell.length_b   1.000
_cell.length_c   1.000
_cell.angle_alpha   90.00
_cell.angle_beta   90.00
_cell.angle_gamma   90.00
#
_symmetry.space_group_name_H-M   'P 1'
#
loop_
_entity.id
_entity.type
_entity.pdbx_description
1 polymer ?
#
loop_
_entity_poly.entity_id
_entity_poly.type
_entity_poly.pdbx_seq_one_letter_code
_entity_poly.pdbx_strand_id
1 'polypeptide(L)' 'MTLHHFTIAEIQRALHDGELSAREIARQTLDDIARVNPQINAWTEVTAQRMLAEADSIDALRREKRPCRRWQAFLTR' A
#
# COMPACT_ATOMS: atom_id res chain seq x y z
N MET A 1 2.96 -11.11 6.56
CA MET A 1 1.80 -10.89 7.46
C MET A 1 0.54 -10.83 6.61
N THR A 2 -0.60 -11.29 7.09
CA THR A 2 -1.85 -11.29 6.31
C THR A 2 -2.61 -9.97 6.46
N LEU A 3 -2.34 -9.01 5.58
CA LEU A 3 -2.96 -7.68 5.60
C LEU A 3 -4.49 -7.70 5.49
N HIS A 4 -5.05 -8.72 4.84
CA HIS A 4 -6.49 -8.88 4.62
C HIS A 4 -7.30 -9.20 5.89
N HIS A 5 -6.65 -9.46 7.03
CA HIS A 5 -7.32 -9.61 8.32
C HIS A 5 -7.48 -8.29 9.08
N PHE A 6 -6.79 -7.22 8.65
CA PHE A 6 -6.92 -5.90 9.25
C PHE A 6 -8.03 -5.11 8.56
N THR A 7 -8.85 -4.44 9.35
CA THR A 7 -9.71 -3.37 8.88
C THR A 7 -8.87 -2.19 8.40
N ILE A 8 -9.46 -1.34 7.55
CA ILE A 8 -8.82 -0.11 7.08
C ILE A 8 -8.39 0.77 8.28
N ALA A 9 -9.21 0.81 9.35
CA ALA A 9 -8.91 1.57 10.55
C ALA A 9 -7.68 1.03 11.30
N GLU A 10 -7.54 -0.29 11.41
CA GLU A 10 -6.37 -0.91 12.04
C GLU A 10 -5.10 -0.71 11.21
N ILE A 11 -5.20 -0.80 9.87
CA ILE A 11 -4.08 -0.48 8.98
C ILE A 11 -3.66 0.98 9.19
N GLN A 12 -4.61 1.92 9.21
CA GLN A 12 -4.34 3.33 9.46
C GLN A 12 -3.71 3.57 10.83
N ARG A 13 -4.14 2.82 11.85
CA ARG A 13 -3.61 2.92 13.21
C ARG A 13 -2.18 2.41 13.30
N ALA A 14 -1.91 1.20 12.80
CA ALA A 14 -0.57 0.63 12.79
C ALA A 14 0.41 1.48 11.97
N LEU A 15 -0.09 2.08 10.89
CA LEU A 15 0.63 3.04 10.07
C LEU A 15 0.93 4.38 10.79
N HIS A 16 0.02 4.83 11.68
CA HIS A 16 0.21 6.03 12.51
C HIS A 16 1.19 5.77 13.65
N ASP A 17 1.07 4.60 14.28
CA ASP A 17 1.88 4.19 15.44
C ASP A 17 3.29 3.72 15.02
N GLY A 18 3.54 3.57 13.70
CA GLY A 18 4.84 3.21 13.14
C GLY A 18 5.13 1.70 13.17
N GLU A 19 4.14 0.89 13.51
CA GLU A 19 4.21 -0.58 13.53
C GLU A 19 4.20 -1.18 12.12
N LEU A 20 3.64 -0.44 11.15
CA LEU A 20 3.61 -0.80 9.74
C LEU A 20 4.08 0.39 8.89
N SER A 21 4.92 0.13 7.90
CA SER A 21 5.28 1.11 6.86
C SER A 21 4.39 0.98 5.63
N ALA A 22 4.19 2.08 4.90
CA ALA A 22 3.48 2.06 3.62
C ALA A 22 4.21 1.15 2.62
N ARG A 23 5.55 1.12 2.67
CA ARG A 23 6.37 0.23 1.82
C ARG A 23 6.11 -1.25 2.10
N GLU A 24 5.94 -1.64 3.36
CA GLU A 24 5.64 -3.03 3.71
C GLU A 24 4.26 -3.46 3.22
N ILE A 25 3.27 -2.57 3.32
CA ILE A 25 1.92 -2.82 2.79
C ILE A 25 1.99 -3.02 1.28
N ALA A 26 2.64 -2.11 0.57
CA ALA A 26 2.75 -2.18 -0.89
C ALA A 26 3.43 -3.47 -1.36
N ARG A 27 4.55 -3.85 -0.74
CA ARG A 27 5.26 -5.09 -1.07
C ARG A 27 4.38 -6.33 -0.86
N GLN A 28 3.73 -6.44 0.30
CA GLN A 28 2.89 -7.59 0.60
C GLN A 28 1.68 -7.70 -0.35
N THR A 29 1.09 -6.57 -0.74
CA THR A 29 0.02 -6.55 -1.76
C THR A 29 0.53 -7.00 -3.12
N LEU A 30 1.71 -6.56 -3.55
CA LEU A 30 2.31 -7.01 -4.81
C LEU A 30 2.61 -8.52 -4.79
N ASP A 31 3.10 -9.05 -3.67
CA ASP A 31 3.33 -10.48 -3.50
C ASP A 31 2.02 -11.28 -3.58
N ASP A 32 0.94 -10.77 -2.99
CA ASP A 32 -0.38 -11.39 -3.07
C ASP A 32 -0.95 -11.34 -4.51
N ILE A 33 -0.79 -10.21 -5.21
CA ILE A 33 -1.18 -10.08 -6.61
C ILE A 33 -0.37 -11.05 -7.48
N ALA A 34 0.94 -11.14 -7.31
CA ALA A 34 1.79 -12.05 -8.09
C ALA A 34 1.40 -13.53 -7.88
N ARG A 35 0.95 -13.87 -6.66
CA ARG A 35 0.52 -15.22 -6.30
C ARG A 35 -0.88 -15.58 -6.83
N VAL A 36 -1.83 -14.64 -6.77
CA VAL A 36 -3.25 -14.91 -7.01
C VAL A 36 -3.70 -14.49 -8.41
N ASN A 37 -3.18 -13.38 -8.96
CA ASN A 37 -3.61 -12.86 -10.26
C ASN A 37 -3.49 -13.89 -11.41
N PRO A 38 -2.47 -14.77 -11.49
CA PRO A 38 -2.40 -15.76 -12.56
C PRO A 38 -3.59 -16.75 -12.59
N GLN A 39 -4.31 -16.89 -11.46
CA GLN A 39 -5.43 -17.83 -11.33
C GLN A 39 -6.77 -17.19 -11.67
N ILE A 40 -6.94 -15.90 -11.39
CA ILE A 40 -8.22 -15.19 -11.51
C ILE A 40 -8.22 -14.08 -12.58
N ASN A 41 -7.04 -13.68 -13.07
CA ASN A 41 -6.82 -12.58 -14.02
C ASN A 41 -7.59 -11.30 -13.64
N ALA A 42 -7.56 -10.93 -12.36
CA ALA A 42 -8.26 -9.76 -11.85
C ALA A 42 -7.57 -8.43 -12.23
N TRP A 43 -6.27 -8.45 -12.55
CA TRP A 43 -5.50 -7.29 -12.99
C TRP A 43 -4.86 -7.53 -14.35
N THR A 44 -5.09 -6.59 -15.27
CA THR A 44 -4.50 -6.60 -16.63
C THR A 44 -3.07 -6.05 -16.64
N GLU A 45 -2.78 -5.06 -15.79
CA GLU A 45 -1.45 -4.47 -15.63
C GLU A 45 -1.23 -4.08 -14.16
N VAL A 46 -0.03 -4.35 -13.63
CA VAL A 46 0.35 -4.01 -12.26
C VAL A 46 1.61 -3.16 -12.30
N THR A 47 1.49 -1.88 -11.94
CA THR A 47 2.60 -0.93 -11.95
C THR A 47 3.40 -0.96 -10.64
N ALA A 48 4.06 -2.09 -10.38
CA ALA A 48 4.77 -2.37 -9.12
C ALA A 48 5.78 -1.28 -8.71
N GLN A 49 6.58 -0.77 -9.66
CA GLN A 49 7.58 0.27 -9.38
C GLN A 49 6.94 1.58 -8.92
N ARG A 50 5.82 1.98 -9.54
CA ARG A 50 5.09 3.19 -9.15
C ARG A 50 4.48 3.03 -7.77
N MET A 51 3.88 1.88 -7.48
CA MET A 51 3.30 1.58 -6.17
C MET A 51 4.35 1.69 -5.05
N LEU A 52 5.56 1.15 -5.26
CA LEU A 52 6.64 1.24 -4.28
C LEU A 52 7.16 2.67 -4.10
N ALA A 53 7.33 3.42 -5.19
CA ALA A 53 7.78 4.81 -5.13
C ALA A 53 6.79 5.73 -4.40
N GLU A 54 5.49 5.51 -4.59
CA GLU A 54 4.44 6.24 -3.86
C GLU A 54 4.42 5.87 -2.37
N ALA A 55 4.60 4.59 -2.05
CA ALA A 55 4.71 4.12 -0.67
C ALA A 55 5.91 4.75 0.06
N ASP A 56 7.08 4.81 -0.60
CA ASP A 56 8.28 5.46 -0.06
C ASP A 56 8.05 6.96 0.22
N SER A 57 7.34 7.66 -0.67
CA SER A 57 6.97 9.06 -0.49
C SER A 57 6.07 9.26 0.72
N ILE A 58 5.11 8.37 0.96
CA ILE A 58 4.22 8.42 2.12
C ILE A 58 5.00 8.21 3.42
N ASP A 59 5.89 7.22 3.46
CA ASP A 59 6.73 6.96 4.62
C ASP A 59 7.68 8.14 4.92
N ALA A 60 8.21 8.79 3.86
CA ALA A 60 9.02 10.00 3.99
C ALA A 60 8.18 11.18 4.54
N LEU A 61 7.00 11.45 3.97
CA LEU A 61 6.10 12.52 4.43
C LEU A 61 5.66 12.33 5.89
N ARG A 62 5.48 11.07 6.32
CA ARG A 62 5.19 10.75 7.72
C ARG A 62 6.36 11.00 8.65
N ARG A 63 7.58 10.61 8.24
CA ARG A 63 8.79 10.93 8.99
C ARG A 63 8.94 12.44 9.19
N GLU A 64 8.50 13.22 8.20
CA GLU A 64 8.47 14.69 8.25
C GLU A 64 7.26 15.27 9.02
N LYS A 65 6.35 14.45 9.57
CA LYS A 65 5.09 14.85 10.23
C LYS A 65 4.18 15.75 9.38
N ARG A 66 4.28 15.66 8.05
CA ARG A 66 3.47 16.47 7.13
C ARG A 66 2.14 15.77 6.85
N PRO A 67 1.00 16.48 6.84
CA PRO A 67 -0.29 15.87 6.57
C PRO A 67 -0.38 15.36 5.13
N CYS A 68 -0.54 14.05 4.99
CA CYS A 68 -0.72 13.36 3.70
C CYS A 68 -2.10 13.74 3.09
N ARG A 69 -2.15 14.81 2.28
CA ARG A 69 -3.34 15.19 1.49
C ARG A 69 -3.35 14.51 0.12
N ARG A 70 -3.19 13.19 0.00
CA ARG A 70 -3.29 12.55 -1.33
C ARG A 70 -3.55 11.04 -1.30
N TRP A 71 -4.66 10.62 -0.71
CA TRP A 71 -5.20 9.26 -0.95
C TRP A 71 -6.26 9.21 -2.08
N GLN A 72 -6.58 10.34 -2.73
CA GLN A 72 -7.65 10.40 -3.74
C GLN A 72 -7.24 9.99 -5.17
N ALA A 73 -5.96 9.76 -5.44
CA ALA A 73 -5.51 9.46 -6.82
C ALA A 73 -5.52 7.97 -7.19
N PHE A 74 -5.93 7.08 -6.28
CA PHE A 74 -5.70 5.63 -6.40
C PHE A 74 -6.66 4.87 -7.34
N LEU A 75 -7.63 5.51 -8.00
CA LEU A 75 -8.61 4.81 -8.86
C LEU A 75 -8.95 5.53 -10.18
N THR A 76 -7.99 6.22 -10.80
CA THR A 76 -8.23 6.77 -12.15
C THR A 76 -6.94 6.81 -12.97
N ARG A 77 -6.57 5.67 -13.56
CA ARG A 77 -6.83 5.37 -14.98
C ARG A 77 -6.48 3.91 -15.26
#